data_AF-A0A5K0XMM0-F1
#
_entry.id   AF-A0A5K0XMM0-F1
#
_cell.length_a   1.000
_cell.length_b   1.000
_cell.length_c   1.000
_cell.angle_alpha   90.00
_cell.angle_beta   90.00
_cell.angle_gamma   90.00
#
_symmetry.space_group_name_H-M   'P 1'
#
loop_
_entity.id
_entity.type
_entity.pdbx_description
1 polymer ?
#
loop_
_entity_poly.entity_id
_entity_poly.type
_entity_poly.pdbx_seq_one_letter_code
_entity_poly.pdbx_strand_id
1 'polypeptide(L)' 'YYVSLQKIYQEKAEADCQVMEHLVRNTLKRIGRDPGSILKATIKSFCRNARKIN' A
#
# COMPACT_ATOMS: atom_id res chain seq x y z
N TYR A 1 -24.30 10.94 6.66
CA TYR A 1 -24.01 10.83 5.22
C TYR A 1 -22.50 10.98 4.91
N TYR A 2 -21.83 12.03 5.42
CA TYR A 2 -20.39 12.26 5.18
C TYR A 2 -19.45 11.19 5.77
N VAL A 3 -19.70 10.75 7.01
CA VAL A 3 -18.89 9.73 7.70
C VAL A 3 -18.94 8.37 6.98
N SER A 4 -20.08 8.04 6.37
CA SER A 4 -20.25 6.80 5.61
C SER A 4 -19.39 6.77 4.36
N LEU A 5 -19.34 7.88 3.62
CA LEU A 5 -18.46 8.02 2.45
C LEU A 5 -16.99 7.96 2.87
N GLN A 6 -16.62 8.66 3.95
CA GLN A 6 -15.25 8.62 4.47
C GLN A 6 -14.80 7.19 4.81
N LYS A 7 -15.69 6.39 5.42
CA LYS A 7 -15.41 4.98 5.73
C LYS A 7 -15.20 4.14 4.47
N ILE A 8 -16.05 4.28 3.45
CA ILE A 8 -15.91 3.56 2.17
C ILE A 8 -14.56 3.87 1.51
N TYR A 9 -14.17 5.14 1.47
CA TYR A 9 -12.86 5.53 0.93
C TYR A 9 -11.69 5.02 1.77
N GLN A 10 -11.84 4.98 3.09
CA GLN A 10 -10.82 4.45 3.99
C GLN A 10 -10.63 2.95 3.81
N GLU A 11 -11.71 2.17 3.77
CA GLU A 11 -11.68 0.73 3.50
C GLU A 11 -11.04 0.43 2.15
N LYS A 12 -11.40 1.20 1.12
CA LYS A 12 -10.79 1.07 -0.21
C LYS A 12 -9.29 1.36 -0.18
N ALA A 13 -8.86 2.42 0.50
CA ALA A 13 -7.44 2.75 0.64
C ALA A 13 -6.65 1.68 1.42
N GLU A 14 -7.25 1.06 2.43
CA GLU A 14 -6.65 -0.04 3.18
C GLU A 14 -6.49 -1.29 2.31
N ALA A 15 -7.52 -1.65 1.52
CA ALA A 15 -7.46 -2.75 0.57
C ALA A 15 -6.37 -2.53 -0.49
N ASP A 16 -6.28 -1.33 -1.05
CA ASP A 16 -5.27 -1.00 -2.06
C ASP A 16 -3.84 -1.07 -1.46
N CYS A 17 -3.65 -0.61 -0.21
CA CYS A 17 -2.36 -0.78 0.49
C CYS A 17 -1.98 -2.26 0.68
N GLN A 18 -2.94 -3.12 1.03
CA GLN A 18 -2.68 -4.55 1.21
C GLN A 18 -2.25 -5.22 -0.11
N VAL A 19 -2.90 -4.89 -1.22
CA VAL A 19 -2.49 -5.39 -2.55
C VAL A 19 -1.05 -4.97 -2.86
N MET A 20 -0.69 -3.71 -2.57
CA MET A 20 0.68 -3.23 -2.76
C MET A 20 1.69 -3.94 -1.87
N GLU A 21 1.34 -4.26 -0.61
CA GLU A 21 2.21 -5.08 0.24
C GLU A 21 2.50 -6.45 -0.37
N HIS A 22 1.48 -7.12 -0.91
CA HIS A 22 1.64 -8.41 -1.56
C HIS A 22 2.50 -8.31 -2.82
N LEU A 23 2.27 -7.30 -3.66
CA LEU A 23 3.05 -7.05 -4.87
C LEU A 23 4.52 -6.79 -4.56
N VAL A 24 4.81 -5.93 -3.57
CA VAL A 24 6.17 -5.64 -3.14
C VAL A 24 6.86 -6.89 -2.63
N ARG A 25 6.22 -7.66 -1.74
CA ARG A 25 6.81 -8.92 -1.24
C ARG A 25 7.06 -9.92 -2.35
N ASN A 26 6.12 -10.10 -3.27
CA ASN A 26 6.28 -11.02 -4.40
C ASN A 26 7.41 -10.56 -5.33
N THR A 27 7.53 -9.26 -5.57
CA THR A 27 8.60 -8.68 -6.39
C THR A 27 9.95 -8.89 -5.71
N LEU A 28 10.07 -8.61 -4.41
CA LEU A 28 11.28 -8.83 -3.61
C LEU A 28 11.71 -10.31 -3.63
N LYS A 29 10.77 -11.23 -3.42
CA LYS A 29 11.02 -12.68 -3.54
C LYS A 29 11.55 -13.04 -4.92
N ARG A 30 10.96 -12.49 -5.98
CA ARG A 30 11.35 -12.80 -7.37
C ARG A 30 12.77 -12.32 -7.70
N ILE A 31 13.21 -11.20 -7.11
CA ILE A 31 14.57 -10.67 -7.30
C ILE A 31 15.58 -11.23 -6.29
N GLY A 32 15.19 -12.18 -5.43
CA GLY A 32 16.06 -12.77 -4.42
C GLY A 32 16.37 -11.85 -3.23
N ARG A 33 15.59 -10.79 -3.02
CA ARG A 33 15.73 -9.84 -1.91
C ARG A 33 14.82 -10.24 -0.76
N ASP A 34 15.25 -9.97 0.46
CA ASP A 34 14.45 -10.26 1.65
C ASP A 34 13.09 -9.53 1.59
N PRO A 35 11.94 -10.24 1.71
CA PRO A 35 10.61 -9.64 1.66
C PRO A 35 10.31 -8.67 2.80
N GLY A 36 11.10 -8.71 3.89
CA GLY A 36 11.04 -7.77 5.01
C GLY A 36 11.84 -6.48 4.80
N SER A 37 12.66 -6.40 3.74
CA SER A 37 13.56 -5.27 3.49
C SER A 37 12.82 -3.96 3.21
N ILE A 38 11.54 -4.02 2.82
CA ILE A 38 10.70 -2.83 2.67
C ILE A 38 9.65 -2.85 3.78
N LEU A 39 9.71 -1.87 4.66
CA LEU A 39 8.75 -1.73 5.76
C LEU A 39 7.35 -1.41 5.22
N LYS A 40 6.33 -2.00 5.86
CA LYS A 40 4.91 -1.69 5.58
C LYS A 40 4.59 -0.21 5.71
N ALA A 41 5.22 0.49 6.66
CA ALA A 41 5.06 1.93 6.84
C ALA A 41 5.51 2.72 5.59
N THR A 42 6.59 2.26 4.93
CA THR A 42 7.07 2.84 3.68
C THR A 42 6.07 2.61 2.55
N ILE A 43 5.49 1.41 2.45
CA ILE A 43 4.45 1.08 1.46
C ILE A 43 3.18 1.92 1.70
N LYS A 44 2.77 2.11 2.96
CA LYS A 44 1.63 2.95 3.32
C LYS A 44 1.87 4.43 2.97
N SER A 45 3.08 4.94 3.26
CA SER A 45 3.48 6.31 2.87
C SER A 45 3.49 6.45 1.35
N PHE A 46 3.98 5.44 0.63
CA PHE A 46 3.94 5.41 -0.83
C PHE A 46 2.50 5.47 -1.36
N CYS A 47 1.59 4.61 -0.88
CA CYS A 47 0.19 4.62 -1.30
C CYS A 47 -0.50 5.96 -1.03
N ARG A 48 -0.18 6.61 0.09
CA ARG A 48 -0.69 7.95 0.44
C ARG A 48 -0.18 9.05 -0.49
N ASN A 49 1.06 8.93 -0.96
CA ASN A 49 1.73 9.94 -1.80
C ASN A 49 1.71 9.59 -3.29
N ALA A 50 1.14 8.45 -3.70
CA ALA A 50 1.22 7.94 -5.07
C ALA A 50 0.72 8.94 -6.13
N ARG A 51 -0.26 9.79 -5.78
CA ARG A 51 -0.79 10.84 -6.67
C ARG A 51 0.17 12.03 -6.86
N LYS A 52 1.15 12.23 -5.97
CA LYS A 52 2.14 13.33 -6.02
C LYS A 52 3.46 12.92 -6.66
N ILE A 53 3.58 11.69 -7.15
CA ILE A 53 4.76 11.24 -7.88
C ILE A 53 4.62 11.79 -9.29
N ASN A 54 5.23 12.95 -9.52
CA ASN A 54 5.39 13.61 -10.81
C ASN A 54 6.87 13.91 -10.99
#